data_AF-A0A2G5VIH0-F1
#
_entry.id   AF-A0A2G5VIH0-F1
#
_cell.length_a   1.000
_cell.length_b   1.000
_cell.length_c   1.000
_cell.angle_alpha   90.00
_cell.angle_beta   90.00
_cell.angle_gamma   90.00
#
_symmetry.space_group_name_H-M   'P 1'
#
loop_
_entity.id
_entity.type
_entity.pdbx_description
1 polymer ?
#
loop_
_entity_poly.entity_id
_entity_poly.type
_entity_poly.pdbx_seq_one_letter_code
_entity_poly.pdbx_strand_id
1 'polypeptide(L)'
;MKIKSINFRFGFLVEMLITEKGRSEILTQRLLLKTSSLAGVVRRGILSFVAFEITAAAVGFATFRTLRRSEEKRKYLYLNWPSLSSTYYWVEDSISFGQLTGTRLRLSDQRRWAQIDLNSENIETD
;
A
#
# COMPACT_ATOMS: atom_id res chain seq x y z
N MET A 1 25.46 0.39 -74.70
CA MET A 1 24.12 0.67 -74.13
C MET A 1 24.05 0.33 -72.62
N LYS A 2 24.97 0.83 -71.78
CA LYS A 2 25.10 0.45 -70.34
C LYS A 2 24.79 1.56 -69.32
N ILE A 3 24.77 2.82 -69.75
CA ILE A 3 24.76 3.98 -68.84
C ILE A 3 23.36 4.23 -68.21
N LYS A 4 22.27 3.92 -68.92
CA LYS A 4 20.90 4.09 -68.40
C LYS A 4 20.55 3.14 -67.24
N SER A 5 21.13 1.94 -67.22
CA SER A 5 20.84 0.92 -66.19
C SER A 5 21.45 1.29 -64.82
N ILE A 6 22.61 1.94 -64.80
CA ILE A 6 23.31 2.31 -63.56
C ILE A 6 22.57 3.44 -62.85
N ASN A 7 22.12 4.47 -63.57
CA ASN A 7 21.38 5.59 -62.98
C ASN A 7 20.04 5.15 -62.36
N PHE A 8 19.38 4.16 -62.96
CA PHE A 8 18.14 3.61 -62.41
C PHE A 8 18.36 2.86 -61.09
N ARG A 9 19.41 2.02 -61.00
CA ARG A 9 19.74 1.29 -59.77
C ARG A 9 20.21 2.21 -58.65
N PHE A 10 20.90 3.30 -58.98
CA PHE A 10 21.35 4.29 -58.00
C PHE A 10 20.18 5.11 -57.46
N GLY A 11 19.25 5.57 -58.31
CA GLY A 11 18.03 6.25 -57.88
C GLY A 11 17.18 5.39 -56.94
N PHE A 12 16.99 4.12 -57.28
CA PHE A 12 16.24 3.17 -56.45
C PHE A 12 16.91 2.90 -55.09
N LEU A 13 18.23 2.79 -55.04
CA LEU A 13 18.98 2.60 -53.79
C LEU A 13 18.87 3.82 -52.87
N VAL A 14 18.95 5.03 -53.43
CA VAL A 14 18.81 6.28 -52.66
C VAL A 14 17.40 6.42 -52.09
N GLU A 15 16.38 6.12 -52.89
CA GLU A 15 14.97 6.19 -52.45
C GLU A 15 14.67 5.15 -51.36
N MET A 16 15.22 3.94 -51.47
CA MET A 16 15.12 2.90 -50.46
C MET A 16 15.79 3.31 -49.14
N LEU A 17 17.00 3.89 -49.20
CA LEU A 17 17.73 4.39 -48.03
C LEU A 17 16.99 5.53 -47.31
N ILE A 18 16.41 6.46 -48.07
CA ILE A 18 15.59 7.55 -47.51
C ILE A 18 14.35 6.99 -46.80
N THR A 19 13.71 5.99 -47.41
CA THR A 19 12.50 5.36 -46.87
C THR A 19 12.79 4.55 -45.61
N GLU A 20 13.89 3.79 -45.58
CA GLU A 20 14.31 3.04 -44.39
C GLU A 20 14.68 3.96 -43.22
N LYS A 21 15.42 5.04 -43.51
CA LYS A 21 15.78 6.03 -42.49
C LYS A 21 14.54 6.65 -41.85
N GLY A 22 13.59 7.12 -42.66
CA GLY A 22 12.31 7.65 -42.16
C GLY A 22 11.51 6.63 -41.35
N ARG A 23 11.50 5.36 -41.76
CA ARG A 23 10.79 4.30 -41.03
C ARG A 23 11.43 4.01 -39.66
N SER A 24 12.76 4.06 -39.56
CA SER A 24 13.49 3.90 -38.29
C SER A 24 13.26 5.03 -37.28
N GLU A 25 13.17 6.28 -37.76
CA GLU A 25 12.90 7.45 -36.90
C GLU A 25 11.46 7.41 -36.34
N ILE A 26 10.49 6.96 -37.13
CA ILE A 26 9.11 6.80 -36.67
C ILE A 26 9.00 5.71 -35.58
N LEU A 27 9.73 4.60 -35.73
CA LEU A 27 9.76 3.52 -34.75
C LEU A 27 10.40 3.95 -33.43
N THR A 28 11.49 4.71 -33.48
CA THR A 28 12.16 5.23 -32.28
C THR A 28 11.30 6.25 -31.56
N GLN A 29 10.63 7.17 -32.26
CA GLN A 29 9.69 8.11 -31.64
C GLN A 29 8.50 7.40 -30.96
N ARG A 30 7.93 6.37 -31.60
CA ARG A 30 6.84 5.57 -30.99
C ARG A 30 7.32 4.80 -29.75
N LEU A 31 8.53 4.24 -29.79
CA LEU A 31 9.12 3.56 -28.64
C LEU A 31 9.36 4.54 -27.48
N LEU A 32 9.90 5.72 -27.74
CA LEU A 32 10.13 6.76 -26.74
C LEU A 32 8.84 7.30 -26.11
N LEU A 33 7.78 7.48 -26.91
CA LEU A 33 6.46 7.84 -26.41
C LEU A 33 5.86 6.73 -25.53
N LYS A 34 6.02 5.47 -25.94
CA LYS A 34 5.52 4.33 -25.16
C LYS A 34 6.27 4.14 -23.84
N THR A 35 7.59 4.31 -23.83
CA THR A 35 8.40 4.19 -22.61
C THR A 35 8.19 5.36 -21.65
N SER A 36 8.06 6.59 -22.14
CA SER A 36 7.74 7.76 -21.31
C SER A 36 6.34 7.71 -20.70
N SER A 37 5.34 7.24 -21.46
CA SER A 37 4.00 6.97 -20.94
C SER A 37 4.01 5.90 -19.84
N LEU A 38 4.71 4.78 -20.06
CA LEU A 38 4.82 3.70 -19.09
C LEU A 38 5.52 4.17 -17.79
N ALA A 39 6.61 4.92 -17.91
CA ALA A 39 7.32 5.49 -16.77
C ALA A 39 6.45 6.46 -15.96
N GLY A 40 5.60 7.24 -16.64
CA GLY A 40 4.61 8.12 -15.99
C GLY A 40 3.56 7.35 -15.18
N VAL A 41 3.05 6.24 -15.72
CA VAL A 41 2.08 5.37 -15.03
C VAL A 41 2.71 4.72 -13.81
N VAL A 42 3.92 4.15 -13.95
CA VAL A 42 4.64 3.53 -12.83
C VAL A 42 4.93 4.54 -11.72
N ARG A 43 5.40 5.74 -12.08
CA ARG A 43 5.69 6.80 -11.10
C ARG A 43 4.43 7.24 -10.35
N ARG A 44 3.29 7.39 -11.03
CA ARG A 44 2.00 7.68 -10.38
C ARG A 44 1.55 6.55 -9.47
N GLY A 45 1.73 5.29 -9.90
CA GLY A 45 1.44 4.11 -9.10
C GLY A 45 2.23 4.10 -7.78
N ILE A 46 3.55 4.29 -7.86
CA ILE A 46 4.42 4.35 -6.66
C ILE A 46 4.01 5.49 -5.74
N LEU A 47 3.77 6.70 -6.27
CA LEU A 47 3.33 7.83 -5.45
C LEU A 47 1.99 7.56 -4.77
N SER A 48 1.03 6.96 -5.47
CA SER A 48 -0.26 6.60 -4.89
C SER A 48 -0.14 5.54 -3.80
N PHE A 49 0.77 4.57 -3.98
CA PHE A 49 1.06 3.54 -2.99
C PHE A 49 1.69 4.15 -1.74
N VAL A 50 2.69 5.03 -1.91
CA VAL A 50 3.32 5.73 -0.78
C VAL A 50 2.30 6.61 -0.03
N ALA A 51 1.45 7.34 -0.76
CA ALA A 51 0.39 8.15 -0.14
C ALA A 51 -0.62 7.28 0.64
N PHE A 52 -0.97 6.12 0.09
CA PHE A 52 -1.81 5.13 0.75
C PHE A 52 -1.17 4.62 2.05
N GLU A 53 0.10 4.24 2.03
CA GLU A 53 0.85 3.78 3.21
C GLU A 53 0.89 4.84 4.31
N ILE A 54 1.19 6.10 3.96
CA ILE A 54 1.19 7.23 4.92
C ILE A 54 -0.20 7.40 5.54
N THR A 55 -1.26 7.29 4.73
CA THR A 55 -2.65 7.42 5.19
C THR A 55 -3.03 6.25 6.10
N ALA A 56 -2.67 5.02 5.73
CA ALA A 56 -2.90 3.82 6.53
C ALA A 56 -2.18 3.92 7.89
N ALA A 57 -0.92 4.39 7.90
CA ALA A 57 -0.17 4.62 9.12
C ALA A 57 -0.83 5.69 10.02
N ALA A 58 -1.28 6.81 9.44
CA ALA A 58 -1.96 7.87 10.19
C ALA A 58 -3.28 7.39 10.81
N VAL A 59 -4.10 6.66 10.06
CA VAL A 59 -5.35 6.07 10.54
C VAL A 59 -5.09 5.01 11.61
N GLY A 60 -4.09 4.15 11.39
CA GLY A 60 -3.66 3.14 12.36
C GLY A 60 -3.23 3.78 13.68
N PHE A 61 -2.42 4.84 13.61
CA PHE A 61 -1.98 5.58 14.80
C PHE A 61 -3.13 6.28 15.52
N ALA A 62 -4.05 6.92 14.79
CA ALA A 62 -5.23 7.54 15.38
C ALA A 62 -6.10 6.50 16.10
N THR A 63 -6.36 5.37 15.45
CA THR A 63 -7.13 4.26 16.02
C THR A 63 -6.45 3.72 17.28
N PHE A 64 -5.15 3.46 17.23
CA PHE A 64 -4.36 3.02 18.39
C PHE A 64 -4.45 4.02 19.55
N ARG A 65 -4.32 5.32 19.28
CA ARG A 65 -4.46 6.37 20.29
C ARG A 65 -5.84 6.39 20.92
N THR A 66 -6.90 6.15 20.14
CA THR A 66 -8.26 6.08 20.67
C THR A 66 -8.48 4.86 21.58
N LEU A 67 -7.94 3.70 21.19
CA LEU A 67 -7.99 2.46 21.99
C LEU A 67 -7.20 2.59 23.31
N ARG A 68 -6.05 3.27 23.26
CA ARG A 68 -5.24 3.51 24.48
C ARG A 68 -5.96 4.38 25.50
N ARG A 69 -6.83 5.29 25.06
CA ARG A 69 -7.56 6.22 25.95
C ARG A 69 -8.86 5.67 26.53
N SER A 70 -9.54 4.73 25.86
CA SER A 70 -10.87 4.27 26.26
C SER A 70 -10.89 2.77 26.52
N GLU A 71 -11.19 2.38 27.75
CA GLU A 71 -11.36 0.98 28.13
C GLU A 71 -12.57 0.33 27.46
N GLU A 72 -13.69 1.04 27.35
CA GLU A 72 -14.89 0.55 26.65
C GLU A 72 -14.61 0.17 25.21
N LYS A 73 -13.82 0.98 24.48
CA LYS A 73 -13.42 0.64 23.11
C LYS A 73 -12.52 -0.59 23.05
N ARG A 74 -11.66 -0.79 24.06
CA ARG A 74 -10.86 -2.03 24.17
C ARG A 74 -11.76 -3.23 24.45
N LYS A 75 -12.76 -3.10 25.34
CA LYS A 75 -13.76 -4.16 25.63
C LYS A 75 -14.55 -4.49 24.37
N TYR A 76 -15.07 -3.49 23.66
CA TYR A 76 -15.79 -3.67 22.40
C TYR A 76 -14.94 -4.38 21.35
N LEU A 77 -13.68 -3.96 21.17
CA LEU A 77 -12.76 -4.61 20.23
C LEU A 77 -12.46 -6.05 20.62
N TYR A 78 -12.27 -6.32 21.91
CA TYR A 78 -12.04 -7.67 22.44
C TYR A 78 -13.21 -8.61 22.19
N LEU A 79 -14.44 -8.13 22.39
CA LEU A 79 -15.66 -8.93 22.21
C LEU A 79 -15.97 -9.21 20.73
N ASN A 80 -15.83 -8.20 19.87
CA ASN A 80 -16.24 -8.32 18.46
C ASN A 80 -15.11 -8.82 17.54
N TRP A 81 -13.86 -8.48 17.86
CA TRP A 81 -12.69 -8.72 17.00
C TRP A 81 -11.47 -9.18 17.82
N PRO A 82 -11.48 -10.40 18.37
CA PRO A 82 -10.43 -10.88 19.28
C PRO A 82 -9.04 -10.88 18.64
N SER A 83 -8.93 -11.14 17.34
CA SER A 83 -7.65 -11.07 16.61
C SER A 83 -7.07 -9.65 16.62
N LEU A 84 -7.89 -8.63 16.33
CA LEU A 84 -7.49 -7.23 16.35
C LEU A 84 -7.13 -6.76 17.76
N SER A 85 -7.87 -7.23 18.76
CA SER A 85 -7.56 -6.98 20.18
C SER A 85 -6.20 -7.56 20.57
N SER A 86 -5.89 -8.79 20.16
CA SER A 86 -4.59 -9.41 20.41
C SER A 86 -3.46 -8.62 19.75
N THR A 87 -3.66 -8.19 18.50
CA THR A 87 -2.69 -7.32 17.79
C THR A 87 -2.48 -6.00 18.52
N TYR A 88 -3.55 -5.37 19.06
CA TYR A 88 -3.42 -4.14 19.85
C TYR A 88 -2.50 -4.32 21.06
N TYR A 89 -2.70 -5.38 21.85
CA TYR A 89 -1.85 -5.63 23.03
C TYR A 89 -0.41 -5.99 22.64
N TRP A 90 -0.22 -6.71 21.54
CA TRP A 90 1.11 -6.98 21.00
C TRP A 90 1.83 -5.72 20.53
N VAL A 91 1.11 -4.78 19.90
CA VAL A 91 1.65 -3.46 19.53
C VAL A 91 2.01 -2.64 20.76
N GLU A 92 1.19 -2.65 21.82
CA GLU A 92 1.55 -2.03 23.10
C GLU A 92 2.84 -2.61 23.70
N ASP A 93 3.00 -3.93 23.66
CA ASP A 93 4.23 -4.60 24.11
C ASP A 93 5.44 -4.20 23.26
N SER A 94 5.26 -4.08 21.95
CA SER A 94 6.30 -3.66 21.00
C SER A 94 6.76 -2.22 21.24
N ILE A 95 5.83 -1.30 21.52
CA ILE A 95 6.15 0.10 21.83
C ILE A 95 6.81 0.22 23.22
N SER A 96 6.52 -0.72 24.11
CA SER A 96 7.00 -0.67 25.50
C SER A 96 8.42 -1.22 25.68
N PHE A 97 9.17 -1.47 24.60
CA PHE A 97 10.58 -1.89 24.62
C PHE A 97 10.89 -3.01 25.64
N GLY A 98 10.04 -4.04 25.70
CA GLY A 98 10.24 -5.20 26.57
C GLY A 98 9.67 -5.09 27.98
N GLN A 99 8.93 -4.02 28.31
CA GLN A 99 8.26 -3.89 29.62
C GLN A 99 6.96 -4.72 29.76
N LEU A 100 6.55 -5.43 28.70
CA LEU A 100 5.33 -6.26 28.65
C LEU A 100 4.06 -5.50 29.10
N THR A 101 4.00 -4.20 28.81
CA THR A 101 2.90 -3.31 29.22
C THR A 101 1.56 -3.73 28.64
N GLY A 102 1.53 -4.14 27.38
CA GLY A 102 0.34 -4.64 26.70
C GLY A 102 -0.16 -5.96 27.29
N THR A 103 0.73 -6.91 27.58
CA THR A 103 0.37 -8.16 28.25
C THR A 103 -0.19 -7.93 29.65
N ARG A 104 0.44 -7.04 30.44
CA ARG A 104 -0.05 -6.64 31.78
C ARG A 104 -1.40 -5.95 31.70
N LEU A 105 -1.56 -5.03 30.73
CA LEU A 105 -2.81 -4.33 30.49
C LEU A 105 -3.93 -5.30 30.11
N ARG A 106 -3.65 -6.26 29.22
CA ARG A 106 -4.61 -7.29 28.82
C ARG A 106 -5.13 -8.08 30.01
N LEU A 107 -4.23 -8.57 30.87
CA LEU A 107 -4.62 -9.32 32.07
C LEU A 107 -5.43 -8.47 33.04
N SER A 108 -5.06 -7.20 33.21
CA SER A 108 -5.80 -6.24 34.06
C SER A 108 -7.19 -5.95 33.50
N ASP A 109 -7.30 -5.71 32.19
CA ASP A 109 -8.55 -5.45 31.49
C ASP A 109 -9.49 -6.67 31.59
N GLN A 110 -8.99 -7.87 31.30
CA GLN A 110 -9.77 -9.11 31.39
C GLN A 110 -10.32 -9.36 32.80
N ARG A 111 -9.51 -9.13 33.84
CA ARG A 111 -9.98 -9.24 35.23
C ARG A 111 -11.06 -8.23 35.56
N ARG A 112 -10.90 -6.97 35.14
CA ARG A 112 -11.91 -5.92 35.33
C ARG A 112 -13.23 -6.27 34.63
N TRP A 113 -13.16 -6.71 33.38
CA TRP A 113 -14.35 -7.03 32.60
C TRP A 113 -15.09 -8.23 33.16
N ALA A 114 -14.38 -9.28 33.57
CA ALA A 114 -14.98 -10.44 34.23
C ALA A 114 -15.70 -10.05 35.54
N GLN A 115 -15.14 -9.12 36.31
CA GLN A 115 -15.76 -8.65 37.56
C GLN A 115 -17.01 -7.77 37.32
N ILE A 116 -17.02 -6.96 36.26
CA ILE A 116 -18.20 -6.20 35.85
C ILE A 116 -19.33 -7.14 35.43
N ASP A 117 -19.01 -8.16 34.64
CA ASP A 117 -20.00 -9.10 34.10
C ASP A 117 -20.66 -9.92 35.26
N LEU A 118 -19.86 -10.37 36.24
CA LEU A 118 -20.36 -11.02 37.46
C LEU A 118 -21.28 -10.11 38.29
N ASN A 119 -20.92 -8.82 38.42
CA ASN A 119 -21.73 -7.88 39.17
C ASN A 119 -23.03 -7.53 38.44
N SER A 120 -23.06 -7.48 37.10
CA SER A 120 -24.30 -7.27 36.35
C SER A 120 -25.25 -8.46 36.45
N GLU A 121 -24.73 -9.70 36.41
CA GLU A 121 -25.54 -10.91 36.50
C GLU A 121 -26.26 -11.00 37.87
N ASN A 122 -25.56 -10.65 38.95
CA ASN A 122 -26.14 -10.65 40.30
C ASN A 122 -27.22 -9.58 40.51
N ILE A 123 -27.21 -8.47 39.76
CA ILE A 123 -28.20 -7.38 39.88
C ILE A 123 -29.51 -7.73 39.14
N GLU A 124 -29.46 -8.59 38.12
CA GLU A 124 -30.67 -9.03 37.39
C GLU A 124 -31.42 -10.17 38.09
N THR A 125 -30.79 -10.84 39.06
CA THR A 125 -31.36 -12.00 39.78
C THR A 125 -32.02 -11.68 41.12
N ASP A 126 -31.97 -10.43 41.60
CA ASP A 126 -32.62 -9.92 42.81
C ASP A 126 -33.90 -9.12 42.48
#